data_AF-A0A496VQ35-F1
#
_entry.id   AF-A0A496VQ35-F1
#
_cell.length_a   1.000
_cell.length_b   1.000
_cell.length_c   1.000
_cell.angle_alpha   90.00
_cell.angle_beta   90.00
_cell.angle_gamma   90.00
#
_symmetry.space_group_name_H-M   'P 1'
#
loop_
_entity.id
_entity.type
_entity.pdbx_description
1 polymer ?
#
loop_
_entity_poly.entity_id
_entity_poly.type
_entity_poly.pdbx_seq_one_letter_code
_entity_poly.pdbx_strand_id
1 'polypeptide(L)'
;MWRLPTKNELEVMIDKSYYNPALSNASGTGQWTESNVFSGVRPNGYWSSSTYADHADHAWNVYLGNGYVSGDYRSSTHYVWPVRGGK
;
A
#
# COMPACT_ATOMS: atom_id res chain seq x y z
N MET A 1 12.03 13.40 7.10
CA MET A 1 10.62 13.54 7.55
C MET A 1 9.87 12.26 7.21
N TRP A 2 8.80 11.88 7.93
CA TRP A 2 7.94 10.75 7.55
C TRP A 2 6.70 11.27 6.81
N ARG A 3 6.19 10.50 5.85
CA ARG A 3 4.92 10.80 5.15
C ARG A 3 4.16 9.52 4.80
N LEU A 4 2.89 9.69 4.46
CA LEU A 4 2.11 8.64 3.83
C LEU A 4 2.62 8.39 2.39
N PRO A 5 2.65 7.15 1.90
CA PRO A 5 3.08 6.83 0.56
C PRO A 5 2.04 7.31 -0.45
N THR A 6 2.48 7.61 -1.66
CA THR A 6 1.58 7.84 -2.79
C THR A 6 1.01 6.50 -3.27
N LYS A 7 -0.12 6.55 -4.00
CA LYS A 7 -0.73 5.38 -4.61
C LYS A 7 0.28 4.60 -5.47
N ASN A 8 1.05 5.32 -6.29
CA ASN A 8 2.05 4.72 -7.17
C ASN A 8 3.18 4.04 -6.39
N GLU A 9 3.62 4.59 -5.26
CA GLU A 9 4.63 3.94 -4.42
C GLU A 9 4.13 2.62 -3.84
N LEU A 10 2.86 2.57 -3.39
CA LEU A 10 2.25 1.31 -2.95
C LEU A 10 2.09 0.32 -4.10
N GLU A 11 1.63 0.77 -5.27
CA GLU A 11 1.46 -0.07 -6.46
C GLU A 11 2.77 -0.70 -6.94
N VAL A 12 3.90 0.02 -6.87
CA VAL A 12 5.22 -0.51 -7.27
C VAL A 12 5.69 -1.65 -6.36
N MET A 13 5.24 -1.69 -5.11
CA MET A 13 5.58 -2.78 -4.18
C MET A 13 4.75 -4.05 -4.44
N ILE A 14 3.68 -3.95 -5.22
CA ILE A 14 2.76 -5.05 -5.52
C ILE A 14 3.27 -5.87 -6.70
N ASP A 15 3.22 -7.19 -6.56
CA ASP A 15 3.28 -8.13 -7.67
C ASP A 15 2.00 -8.96 -7.68
N LYS A 16 1.22 -8.82 -8.75
CA LYS A 16 -0.10 -9.46 -8.92
C LYS A 16 -0.01 -10.97 -9.17
N SER A 17 1.18 -11.52 -9.36
CA SER A 17 1.40 -12.98 -9.35
C SER A 17 1.35 -13.57 -7.94
N TYR A 18 1.47 -12.74 -6.90
CA TYR A 18 1.40 -13.13 -5.50
C TYR A 18 0.02 -12.85 -4.90
N TYR A 19 -0.28 -13.57 -3.82
CA TYR A 19 -1.54 -13.44 -3.10
C TYR A 19 -1.31 -13.64 -1.61
N ASN A 20 -1.96 -12.79 -0.80
CA ASN A 20 -2.00 -12.87 0.66
C ASN A 20 -0.61 -12.99 1.36
N PRO A 21 0.27 -11.99 1.23
CA PRO A 21 0.08 -10.72 0.53
C PRO A 21 0.61 -10.74 -0.91
N ALA A 22 0.04 -9.91 -1.77
CA ALA A 22 0.52 -9.58 -3.12
C ALA A 22 1.76 -8.65 -3.11
N LEU A 23 2.52 -8.67 -2.02
CA LEU A 23 3.66 -7.79 -1.79
C LEU A 23 4.94 -8.50 -2.22
N SER A 24 5.79 -7.82 -2.99
CA SER A 24 7.13 -8.29 -3.30
C SER A 24 8.10 -8.08 -2.14
N ASN A 25 9.11 -8.94 -2.03
CA ASN A 25 10.21 -8.74 -1.10
C ASN A 25 11.04 -7.50 -1.50
N ALA A 26 11.94 -7.07 -0.61
CA ALA A 26 12.73 -5.85 -0.83
C ALA A 26 13.68 -5.91 -2.05
N SER A 27 14.00 -7.10 -2.56
CA SER A 27 14.78 -7.26 -3.79
C SER A 27 13.92 -7.29 -5.06
N GLY A 28 12.60 -7.37 -4.95
CA GLY A 28 11.68 -7.49 -6.09
C GLY A 28 11.80 -8.83 -6.84
N THR A 29 12.41 -9.85 -6.22
CA THR A 29 12.70 -11.15 -6.87
C THR A 29 11.83 -12.29 -6.36
N GLY A 30 10.95 -12.02 -5.39
CA GLY A 30 10.12 -13.03 -4.75
C GLY A 30 9.01 -12.41 -3.92
N GLN A 31 8.09 -13.24 -3.45
CA GLN A 31 7.02 -12.83 -2.55
C GLN A 31 7.60 -12.44 -1.18
N TRP A 32 7.01 -11.42 -0.56
CA TRP A 32 7.33 -11.05 0.82
C TRP A 32 6.90 -12.15 1.81
N THR A 33 7.71 -12.34 2.84
CA THR A 33 7.43 -13.20 4.00
C THR A 33 7.78 -12.44 5.29
N GLU A 34 7.30 -12.91 6.45
CA GLU A 34 7.61 -12.30 7.76
C GLU A 34 9.11 -12.24 8.08
N SER A 35 9.96 -13.00 7.37
CA SER A 35 11.42 -12.93 7.52
C SER A 35 12.10 -11.78 6.74
N ASN A 36 11.33 -11.03 5.96
CA ASN A 36 11.83 -9.88 5.21
C ASN A 36 11.94 -8.62 6.07
N VAL A 37 12.52 -7.56 5.47
CA VAL A 37 12.84 -6.29 6.16
C VAL A 37 11.63 -5.50 6.64
N PHE A 38 10.44 -5.78 6.09
CA PHE A 38 9.21 -5.12 6.47
C PHE A 38 8.48 -5.95 7.52
N SER A 39 8.11 -5.33 8.63
CA SER A 39 7.37 -5.96 9.73
C SER A 39 5.94 -5.45 9.79
N GLY A 40 5.03 -6.26 10.33
CA GLY A 40 3.63 -5.87 10.54
C GLY A 40 2.83 -5.70 9.25
N VAL A 41 3.28 -6.30 8.14
CA VAL A 41 2.54 -6.32 6.89
C VAL A 41 1.26 -7.12 7.08
N ARG A 42 0.13 -6.54 6.68
CA ARG A 42 -1.17 -7.21 6.72
C ARG A 42 -1.75 -7.26 5.31
N PRO A 43 -2.41 -8.36 4.92
CA PRO A 43 -3.12 -8.47 3.65
C PRO A 43 -4.43 -7.68 3.69
N ASN A 44 -4.36 -6.36 3.84
CA ASN A 44 -5.50 -5.46 4.03
C ASN A 44 -5.32 -4.16 3.22
N GLY A 45 -6.25 -3.22 3.31
CA GLY A 45 -6.18 -1.91 2.67
C GLY A 45 -5.20 -0.97 3.38
N TYR A 46 -4.40 -0.26 2.58
CA TYR A 46 -3.44 0.75 3.04
C TYR A 46 -3.75 2.09 2.39
N TRP A 47 -3.85 3.13 3.20
CA TRP A 47 -4.08 4.49 2.73
C TRP A 47 -2.87 5.05 1.97
N SER A 48 -3.17 5.86 0.95
CA SER A 48 -2.18 6.65 0.23
C SER A 48 -2.44 8.15 0.36
N SER A 49 -1.42 8.97 0.13
CA SER A 49 -1.51 10.44 0.12
C SER A 49 -2.03 10.99 -1.21
N SER A 50 -2.38 10.14 -2.16
CA SER A 50 -2.83 10.56 -3.48
C SER A 50 -4.27 11.07 -3.42
N THR A 51 -4.53 12.20 -4.09
CA THR A 51 -5.87 12.77 -4.18
C THR A 51 -6.80 11.87 -5.01
N TYR A 52 -8.00 11.60 -4.48
CA TYR A 52 -9.07 10.96 -5.23
C TYR A 52 -9.86 12.04 -5.98
N ALA A 53 -9.77 12.06 -7.31
CA ALA A 53 -10.30 13.16 -8.12
C ALA A 53 -11.82 13.11 -8.29
N ASP A 54 -12.40 11.91 -8.37
CA ASP A 54 -13.82 11.76 -8.69
C ASP A 54 -14.72 12.17 -7.50
N HIS A 55 -14.23 11.97 -6.27
CA HIS A 55 -14.97 12.22 -5.03
C HIS A 55 -14.06 12.79 -3.93
N ALA A 56 -14.35 14.02 -3.48
CA ALA A 56 -13.50 14.76 -2.53
C ALA A 56 -13.47 14.14 -1.11
N ASP A 57 -14.52 13.41 -0.74
CA ASP A 57 -14.67 12.69 0.53
C ASP A 57 -13.98 11.32 0.52
N HIS A 58 -13.42 10.90 -0.62
CA HIS A 58 -12.67 9.65 -0.76
C HIS A 58 -11.15 9.89 -0.71
N ALA A 59 -10.41 8.80 -0.46
CA ALA A 59 -8.96 8.72 -0.60
C ALA A 59 -8.59 7.40 -1.29
N TRP A 60 -7.44 7.38 -1.98
CA TRP A 60 -6.94 6.16 -2.61
C TRP A 60 -6.36 5.20 -1.56
N ASN A 61 -6.76 3.94 -1.60
CA ASN A 61 -6.16 2.85 -0.86
C ASN A 61 -5.68 1.71 -1.79
N VAL A 62 -4.69 0.95 -1.32
CA VAL A 62 -4.19 -0.26 -2.00
C VAL A 62 -4.34 -1.45 -1.08
N TYR A 63 -5.01 -2.50 -1.54
CA TYR A 63 -5.23 -3.74 -0.79
C TYR A 63 -4.05 -4.69 -1.00
N LEU A 64 -3.19 -4.84 0.00
CA LEU A 64 -1.99 -5.69 -0.09
C LEU A 64 -2.30 -7.18 -0.22
N GLY A 65 -3.54 -7.63 0.00
CA GLY A 65 -3.88 -9.05 -0.18
C GLY A 65 -3.84 -9.49 -1.65
N ASN A 66 -4.12 -8.59 -2.60
CA ASN A 66 -4.24 -8.92 -4.02
C ASN A 66 -3.81 -7.77 -4.97
N GLY A 67 -3.35 -6.64 -4.43
CA GLY A 67 -2.96 -5.48 -5.23
C GLY A 67 -4.13 -4.65 -5.77
N TYR A 68 -5.35 -4.85 -5.27
CA TYR A 68 -6.51 -4.08 -5.70
C TYR A 68 -6.40 -2.62 -5.25
N VAL A 69 -6.75 -1.69 -6.14
CA VAL A 69 -6.64 -0.25 -5.91
C VAL A 69 -8.02 0.35 -6.04
N SER A 70 -8.45 1.09 -5.02
CA SER A 70 -9.78 1.68 -4.95
C SER A 70 -9.77 3.04 -4.25
N GLY A 71 -10.85 3.80 -4.44
CA GLY A 71 -11.20 4.90 -3.55
C GLY A 71 -12.14 4.41 -2.47
N ASP A 72 -11.96 4.89 -1.24
CA ASP A 72 -12.88 4.66 -0.13
C ASP A 72 -13.03 5.95 0.70
N TYR A 73 -14.09 6.07 1.47
CA TYR A 73 -14.37 7.22 2.32
C TYR A 73 -13.21 7.48 3.27
N ARG A 74 -12.87 8.76 3.47
CA ARG A 74 -11.83 9.16 4.43
C ARG A 74 -12.15 8.81 5.89
N SER A 75 -13.43 8.51 6.18
CA SER A 75 -13.89 7.99 7.47
C SER A 75 -13.67 6.49 7.64
N SER A 76 -13.35 5.75 6.57
CA SER A 76 -13.07 4.32 6.61
C SER A 76 -11.75 4.02 7.32
N THR A 77 -11.65 2.85 7.93
CA THR A 77 -10.44 2.41 8.64
C THR A 77 -9.56 1.58 7.70
N HIS A 78 -8.36 2.08 7.41
CA HIS A 78 -7.32 1.35 6.67
C HIS A 78 -5.97 1.52 7.37
N TYR A 79 -5.03 0.65 7.06
CA TYR A 79 -3.67 0.73 7.59
C TYR A 79 -2.90 1.87 6.94
N VAL A 80 -1.81 2.29 7.57
CA VAL A 80 -0.86 3.24 7.00
C VAL A 80 0.52 2.61 6.98
N TRP A 81 1.27 2.84 5.91
CA TRP A 81 2.65 2.40 5.81
C TRP A 81 3.56 3.60 5.59
N PRO A 82 4.04 4.25 6.67
CA PRO A 82 4.85 5.46 6.54
C PRO A 82 6.12 5.20 5.73
N VAL A 83 6.41 6.10 4.78
CA VAL A 83 7.67 6.11 4.03
C VAL A 83 8.50 7.32 4.45
N ARG A 84 9.83 7.19 4.34
CA ARG A 84 10.73 8.33 4.53
C ARG A 84 10.52 9.30 3.37
N GLY A 85 10.22 10.55 3.68
CA GLY A 85 10.26 11.63 2.70
C GLY A 85 11.70 11.82 2.24
N GLY A 86 12.00 11.34 1.03
CA GLY A 86 13.22 11.66 0.31
C GLY A 86 13.26 13.15 0.01
N LYS A 87 14.46 13.72 0.06
CA LYS A 87 14.77 15.00 -0.54
C LYS A 87 15.67 14.73 -1.73
#